data_AF-A0A0D0GMT8-F1
#
_entry.id   AF-A0A0D0GMT8-F1
#
_cell.length_a   1.000
_cell.length_b   1.000
_cell.length_c   1.000
_cell.angle_alpha   90.00
_cell.angle_beta   90.00
_cell.angle_gamma   90.00
#
_symmetry.space_group_name_H-M   'P 1'
#
loop_
_entity.id
_entity.type
_entity.pdbx_description
1 polymer ?
#
loop_
_entity_poly.entity_id
_entity_poly.type
_entity_poly.pdbx_seq_one_letter_code
_entity_poly.pdbx_strand_id
1 'polypeptide(L)'
;MTIKTRITRSRVVAVCIGCGCDDFHACWDDANKSPCFWEQVDYGAGLGVCSACPECVGAWDAGDRAARVPVDDRAAGERTSDA
;
A
#
# COMPACT_ATOMS: atom_id res chain seq x y z
N MET A 1 2.99 41.06 2.20
CA MET A 1 3.07 40.02 1.14
C MET A 1 3.21 38.67 1.82
N THR A 2 2.12 37.91 1.95
CA THR A 2 2.15 36.62 2.65
C THR A 2 2.43 35.53 1.63
N ILE A 3 3.64 34.96 1.68
CA ILE A 3 4.04 33.85 0.81
C ILE A 3 3.21 32.63 1.24
N LYS A 4 2.22 32.26 0.43
CA LYS A 4 1.49 30.99 0.59
C LYS A 4 2.42 29.86 0.13
N THR A 5 3.20 29.32 1.06
CA THR A 5 4.02 28.13 0.83
C THR A 5 3.11 27.00 0.35
N ARG A 6 3.23 26.61 -0.93
CA ARG A 6 2.55 25.41 -1.42
C ARG A 6 3.24 24.22 -0.78
N ILE A 7 2.58 23.60 0.19
CA ILE A 7 3.00 22.32 0.75
C ILE A 7 2.80 21.29 -0.37
N THR A 8 3.85 21.00 -1.12
CA THR A 8 3.89 19.82 -1.98
C THR A 8 3.98 18.63 -1.04
N ARG A 9 2.83 18.06 -0.63
CA ARG A 9 2.83 16.78 0.09
C ARG A 9 3.45 15.75 -0.83
N SER A 10 4.63 15.24 -0.47
CA SER A 10 5.17 14.03 -1.05
C SER A 10 4.09 12.96 -0.98
N ARG A 11 3.73 12.37 -2.13
CA ARG A 11 2.72 11.32 -2.19
C ARG A 11 3.31 10.10 -1.49
N VAL A 12 2.78 9.79 -0.30
CA VAL A 12 3.11 8.55 0.40
C VAL A 12 2.47 7.41 -0.38
N VAL A 13 3.27 6.41 -0.73
CA VAL A 13 2.78 5.18 -1.35
C VAL A 13 2.04 4.38 -0.27
N ALA A 14 0.81 3.98 -0.57
CA ALA A 14 0.04 3.14 0.34
C ALA A 14 0.42 1.67 0.19
N VAL A 15 0.53 0.95 1.30
CA VAL A 15 0.81 -0.49 1.33
C VAL A 15 -0.32 -1.25 2.03
N CYS A 16 -0.74 -2.38 1.45
CA CYS A 16 -1.77 -3.22 2.03
C CYS A 16 -1.26 -3.91 3.30
N ILE A 17 -1.97 -3.76 4.42
CA ILE A 17 -1.58 -4.39 5.69
C ILE A 17 -1.70 -5.92 5.67
N GLY A 18 -2.43 -6.49 4.72
CA GLY A 18 -2.63 -7.94 4.58
C GLY A 18 -1.55 -8.61 3.75
N CYS A 19 -1.43 -8.20 2.47
CA CYS A 19 -0.56 -8.86 1.49
C CYS A 19 0.65 -8.02 1.07
N GLY A 20 0.73 -6.74 1.43
CA GLY A 20 1.85 -5.86 1.06
C GLY A 20 1.82 -5.30 -0.35
N CYS A 21 0.75 -5.50 -1.13
CA CYS A 21 0.61 -4.81 -2.42
C CYS A 21 0.59 -3.29 -2.22
N ASP A 22 1.01 -2.54 -3.24
CA ASP A 22 1.09 -1.08 -3.17
C ASP A 22 0.42 -0.40 -4.38
N ASP A 23 0.45 0.94 -4.42
CA ASP A 23 -0.16 1.74 -5.49
C ASP A 23 0.33 1.40 -6.91
N PHE A 24 1.50 0.78 -7.04
CA PHE A 24 2.15 0.44 -8.30
C PHE A 24 2.22 -1.07 -8.55
N HIS A 25 2.07 -1.89 -7.49
CA HIS A 25 2.23 -3.35 -7.54
C HIS A 25 1.01 -4.04 -6.93
N ALA A 26 -0.05 -4.19 -7.73
CA ALA A 26 -1.25 -4.92 -7.34
C ALA A 26 -0.99 -6.44 -7.26
N CYS A 27 -1.51 -7.09 -6.22
CA CYS A 27 -1.56 -8.54 -6.16
C CYS A 27 -2.73 -9.09 -6.98
N TRP A 28 -2.79 -10.42 -7.18
CA TRP A 28 -3.90 -11.05 -7.87
C TRP A 28 -5.06 -11.32 -6.92
N ASP A 29 -6.25 -10.86 -7.27
CA ASP A 29 -7.49 -11.13 -6.55
C ASP A 29 -8.21 -12.32 -7.18
N ASP A 30 -8.21 -13.44 -6.47
CA ASP A 30 -8.84 -14.67 -6.93
C ASP A 30 -10.37 -14.61 -6.95
N ALA A 31 -11.00 -13.77 -6.14
CA ALA A 31 -12.46 -13.63 -6.12
C ALA A 31 -12.94 -12.85 -7.34
N ASN A 32 -12.24 -11.77 -7.69
CA ASN A 32 -12.58 -10.90 -8.82
C ASN A 32 -11.91 -11.31 -10.14
N LYS A 33 -10.94 -12.24 -10.11
CA LYS A 33 -10.14 -12.68 -11.27
C LYS A 33 -9.48 -11.50 -12.00
N SER A 34 -8.92 -10.57 -11.22
CA SER A 34 -8.26 -9.36 -11.69
C SER A 34 -7.11 -8.97 -10.76
N PRO A 35 -6.23 -8.03 -11.16
CA PRO A 35 -5.42 -7.30 -10.19
C PRO A 35 -6.31 -6.69 -9.10
N CYS A 36 -5.85 -6.70 -7.86
CA CYS A 36 -6.58 -6.15 -6.73
C CYS A 36 -6.71 -4.63 -6.83
N PHE A 37 -7.68 -4.07 -6.12
CA PHE A 37 -7.86 -2.62 -5.96
C PHE A 37 -8.00 -2.26 -4.48
N TRP A 38 -7.88 -0.98 -4.14
CA TRP A 38 -8.07 -0.51 -2.76
C TRP A 38 -9.54 -0.58 -2.35
N GLU A 39 -9.84 -1.36 -1.32
CA GLU A 39 -11.15 -1.33 -0.63
C GLU A 39 -11.14 -0.21 0.42
N GLN A 40 -10.04 -0.09 1.15
CA GLN A 40 -9.80 0.92 2.17
C GLN A 40 -8.38 1.46 2.01
N VAL A 41 -8.18 2.77 2.11
CA VAL A 41 -6.84 3.37 2.02
C VAL A 41 -6.74 4.67 2.81
N ASP A 42 -5.65 4.82 3.56
CA ASP A 42 -5.25 6.07 4.20
C ASP A 42 -3.86 6.47 3.71
N TYR A 43 -3.82 7.37 2.72
CA TYR A 43 -2.58 7.94 2.19
C TYR A 43 -1.86 8.86 3.18
N GLY A 44 -2.51 9.29 4.27
CA GLY A 44 -1.85 9.99 5.37
C GLY A 44 -0.96 9.05 6.20
N ALA A 45 -1.43 7.82 6.39
CA ALA A 45 -0.68 6.76 7.07
C ALA A 45 0.21 5.93 6.11
N GLY A 46 -0.04 5.98 4.80
CA GLY A 46 0.65 5.14 3.82
C GLY A 46 0.21 3.68 3.89
N LEU A 47 -1.04 3.41 4.31
CA LEU A 47 -1.54 2.06 4.55
C LEU A 47 -2.93 1.87 3.95
N GLY A 48 -3.28 0.62 3.66
CA GLY A 48 -4.61 0.27 3.16
C GLY A 48 -4.95 -1.22 3.31
N VAL A 49 -6.11 -1.59 2.78
CA VAL A 49 -6.56 -2.96 2.58
C VAL A 49 -7.06 -3.07 1.14
N CYS A 50 -6.49 -4.02 0.39
CA CYS A 50 -6.92 -4.30 -0.98
C CYS A 50 -8.05 -5.34 -1.03
N SER A 51 -8.72 -5.44 -2.18
CA SER A 51 -9.82 -6.37 -2.45
C SER A 51 -9.46 -7.85 -2.26
N ALA A 52 -8.18 -8.20 -2.39
CA ALA A 52 -7.68 -9.56 -2.18
C ALA A 52 -7.45 -9.92 -0.69
N CYS A 53 -7.64 -8.98 0.25
CA CYS A 53 -7.47 -9.20 1.69
C CYS A 53 -8.75 -8.85 2.48
N PRO A 54 -9.91 -9.43 2.14
CA PRO A 54 -11.18 -9.11 2.81
C PRO A 54 -11.16 -9.41 4.32
N GLU A 55 -10.37 -10.39 4.76
CA GLU A 55 -10.17 -10.72 6.17
C GLU A 55 -9.52 -9.59 6.98
N CYS A 56 -8.83 -8.66 6.32
CA CYS A 56 -8.18 -7.53 6.96
C CYS A 56 -9.13 -6.33 7.18
N VAL A 57 -10.29 -6.29 6.51
CA VAL A 57 -11.24 -5.15 6.58
C VAL A 57 -11.80 -4.96 7.98
N GLY A 58 -12.22 -6.03 8.65
CA GLY A 58 -12.77 -5.94 10.01
C GLY A 58 -11.75 -5.39 11.03
N ALA A 59 -10.48 -5.78 10.91
CA ALA A 59 -9.42 -5.23 11.75
C ALA A 59 -9.14 -3.76 11.41
N TRP A 60 -9.15 -3.40 10.13
CA TRP A 60 -9.00 -2.02 9.68
C TRP A 60 -10.10 -1.11 10.25
N ASP A 61 -11.36 -1.53 10.20
CA ASP A 61 -12.48 -0.77 10.73
C ASP A 61 -12.40 -0.62 12.26
N ALA A 62 -11.80 -1.59 12.96
CA ALA A 62 -11.50 -1.51 14.39
C ALA A 62 -10.28 -0.61 14.73
N GLY A 63 -9.62 -0.05 13.72
CA GLY A 63 -8.47 0.85 13.90
C GLY A 63 -7.09 0.18 13.83
N ASP A 64 -7.02 -1.12 13.49
CA ASP A 64 -5.73 -1.81 13.30
C ASP A 64 -5.01 -1.28 12.05
N ARG A 65 -3.78 -0.81 12.22
CA ARG A 65 -2.90 -0.30 11.17
C ARG A 65 -1.57 -1.05 11.14
N ALA A 66 -1.45 -2.19 11.82
CA ALA A 66 -0.24 -2.99 11.82
C ALA A 66 -0.11 -3.76 10.50
N ALA A 67 1.00 -3.58 9.79
CA ALA A 67 1.35 -4.41 8.64
C ALA A 67 1.63 -5.84 9.12
N ARG A 68 0.96 -6.82 8.49
CA ARG A 68 1.09 -8.25 8.82
C ARG A 68 2.22 -8.93 8.07
N VAL A 69 2.56 -8.41 6.89
CA VAL A 69 3.71 -8.85 6.12
C VAL A 69 4.91 -7.95 6.40
N PRO A 70 6.13 -8.51 6.49
CA PRO A 70 7.34 -7.69 6.44
C PRO A 70 7.34 -6.89 5.14
N VAL A 71 7.49 -5.57 5.24
CA VAL A 71 7.82 -4.76 4.07
C VAL A 71 9.29 -5.03 3.75
N ASP A 72 9.56 -5.75 2.66
CA ASP A 72 10.94 -5.92 2.22
C ASP A 72 11.43 -4.59 1.63
N ASP A 73 12.28 -3.87 2.37
CA ASP A 73 13.00 -2.67 1.91
C ASP A 73 13.88 -2.92 0.65
N ARG A 74 13.93 -4.16 0.14
CA ARG A 74 14.81 -4.62 -0.95
C ARG A 74 14.24 -4.46 -2.36
N ALA A 75 13.00 -4.01 -2.54
CA ALA A 75 12.43 -3.79 -3.88
C ALA A 75 13.02 -2.54 -4.60
N ALA A 76 13.83 -1.73 -3.92
CA ALA A 76 14.53 -0.58 -4.48
C ALA A 76 15.99 -0.90 -4.85
N GLY A 77 16.19 -1.85 -5.77
CA GLY A 77 17.39 -1.94 -6.59
C GLY A 77 18.49 -2.87 -6.11
N GLU A 78 18.64 -4.00 -6.80
CA GLU A 78 19.96 -4.51 -7.20
C GLU A 78 19.76 -5.29 -8.51
N ARG A 79 20.04 -4.67 -9.65
CA ARG A 79 20.35 -5.40 -10.89
C ARG A 79 21.82 -5.79 -10.79
N THR A 80 22.12 -6.99 -10.28
CA THR A 80 23.37 -7.65 -10.66
C THR A 80 23.10 -8.26 -12.04
N SER A 81 23.64 -7.59 -13.04
CA SER A 81 23.87 -8.19 -14.35
C SER A 81 25.16 -8.98 -14.23
N ASP A 82 25.08 -10.31 -14.15
CA ASP A 82 26.27 -11.16 -14.26
C ASP A 82 26.64 -11.32 -15.74
N ALA A 83 27.95 -11.16 -15.98
CA ALA A 83 28.63 -11.02 -17.26
C ALA A 83 28.82 -12.33 -18.03
#